data_AF-A0A9D5YX43-F1
#
_entry.id   AF-A0A9D5YX43-F1
#
_cell.length_a   1.000
_cell.length_b   1.000
_cell.length_c   1.000
_cell.angle_alpha   90.00
_cell.angle_beta   90.00
_cell.angle_gamma   90.00
#
_symmetry.space_group_name_H-M   'P 1'
#
loop_
_entity.id
_entity.type
_entity.pdbx_description
1 polymer ?
#
loop_
_entity_poly.entity_id
_entity_poly.type
_entity_poly.pdbx_seq_one_letter_code
_entity_poly.pdbx_strand_id
1 'polypeptide(L)'
;MDLFEARHSHAAGQTAMGLCPFAAGFMHTALRYAAAGIIVTTECDQMRRVRAVSGASSRAALSRHVPATWETPASHRLYRDELARLSRFLASIGGTAPCKTTLIEIMNDYEQRRRAFHSIVALLPARDYVRARVAFTRRAQFAATGYACPTDRQTAGAGGRAAPV
;
A
#
# COMPACT_ATOMS: atom_id res chain seq x y z
N MET A 1 -22.05 -40.67 2.85
CA MET A 1 -22.67 -39.39 3.22
C MET A 1 -21.53 -38.50 3.68
N ASP A 2 -21.02 -37.62 2.81
CA ASP A 2 -20.11 -36.54 3.20
C ASP A 2 -20.36 -35.36 2.27
N LEU A 3 -21.32 -34.55 2.70
CA LEU A 3 -21.81 -33.34 2.03
C LEU A 3 -21.04 -32.12 2.54
N PHE A 4 -19.71 -32.09 2.38
CA PHE A 4 -18.91 -30.93 2.82
C PHE A 4 -17.77 -30.49 1.89
N GLU A 5 -17.70 -30.97 0.64
CA GLU A 5 -16.70 -30.50 -0.34
C GLU A 5 -17.22 -29.57 -1.45
N ALA A 6 -18.54 -29.31 -1.52
CA ALA A 6 -19.12 -28.59 -2.66
C ALA A 6 -19.37 -27.07 -2.45
N ARG A 7 -19.15 -26.49 -1.26
CA ARG A 7 -19.50 -25.07 -0.98
C ARG A 7 -18.39 -24.04 -1.23
N HIS A 8 -17.19 -24.45 -1.65
CA HIS A 8 -16.09 -23.50 -1.94
C HIS A 8 -15.99 -23.10 -3.42
N SER A 9 -16.59 -23.88 -4.34
CA SER A 9 -16.44 -23.66 -5.78
C SER A 9 -17.49 -22.72 -6.41
N HIS A 10 -18.64 -22.50 -5.76
CA HIS A 10 -19.70 -21.63 -6.29
C HIS A 10 -19.62 -20.17 -5.81
N ALA A 11 -19.14 -19.93 -4.58
CA ALA A 11 -19.04 -18.58 -4.02
C ALA A 11 -17.96 -17.71 -4.71
N ALA A 12 -16.88 -18.33 -5.20
CA ALA A 12 -15.79 -17.64 -5.89
C ALA A 12 -16.16 -17.21 -7.33
N GLY A 13 -17.07 -17.94 -7.99
CA GLY A 13 -17.54 -17.60 -9.34
C GLY A 13 -18.56 -16.45 -9.36
N GLN A 14 -19.38 -16.34 -8.30
CA GLN A 14 -20.38 -15.27 -8.18
C GLN A 14 -19.78 -13.92 -7.77
N THR A 15 -18.62 -13.89 -7.11
CA THR A 15 -18.00 -12.66 -6.60
C THR A 15 -17.38 -11.78 -7.70
N ALA A 16 -17.09 -12.33 -8.88
CA ALA A 16 -16.44 -11.60 -9.97
C ALA A 16 -17.39 -10.99 -11.01
N MET A 17 -18.67 -11.40 -11.05
CA MET A 17 -19.62 -10.87 -12.02
C MET A 17 -19.91 -9.37 -11.79
N GLY A 18 -19.74 -8.57 -12.84
CA GLY A 18 -19.92 -7.12 -12.79
C GLY A 18 -18.70 -6.33 -12.29
N LEU A 19 -17.55 -6.98 -12.08
CA LEU A 19 -16.26 -6.31 -11.89
C LEU A 19 -15.54 -6.12 -13.24
N CYS A 20 -14.80 -5.03 -13.40
CA CYS A 20 -13.89 -4.91 -14.54
C CYS A 20 -12.78 -5.98 -14.45
N PRO A 21 -12.17 -6.40 -15.58
CA PRO A 21 -11.15 -7.45 -15.59
C PRO A 21 -9.99 -7.21 -14.60
N PHE A 22 -9.59 -5.94 -14.43
CA PHE A 22 -8.57 -5.56 -13.46
C PHE A 22 -9.01 -5.81 -12.01
N ALA A 23 -10.20 -5.33 -11.62
CA ALA A 23 -10.72 -5.50 -10.27
C ALA A 23 -10.95 -6.98 -9.93
N ALA A 24 -11.45 -7.77 -10.87
CA ALA A 24 -11.60 -9.21 -10.73
C ALA A 24 -10.24 -9.91 -10.53
N GLY A 25 -9.25 -9.60 -11.38
CA GLY A 25 -7.90 -10.18 -11.27
C GLY A 25 -7.16 -9.76 -10.00
N PHE A 26 -7.31 -8.49 -9.58
CA PHE A 26 -6.78 -7.99 -8.32
C PHE A 26 -7.38 -8.74 -7.13
N MET A 27 -8.71 -8.84 -7.06
CA MET A 27 -9.40 -9.53 -5.97
C MET A 27 -8.98 -11.01 -5.90
N HIS A 28 -8.90 -11.69 -7.05
CA HIS A 28 -8.43 -13.06 -7.12
C HIS A 28 -7.01 -13.24 -6.56
N THR A 29 -6.11 -12.31 -6.91
CA THR A 29 -4.73 -12.30 -6.41
C THR A 29 -4.67 -11.98 -4.93
N ALA A 30 -5.40 -10.96 -4.47
CA ALA A 30 -5.41 -10.50 -3.09
C ALA A 30 -5.97 -11.55 -2.11
N LEU A 31 -6.96 -12.34 -2.54
CA LEU A 31 -7.52 -13.42 -1.75
C LEU A 31 -6.56 -14.62 -1.63
N ARG A 32 -5.74 -14.87 -2.65
CA ARG A 32 -4.77 -15.99 -2.70
C ARG A 32 -3.41 -15.65 -2.09
N TYR A 33 -3.00 -14.38 -2.15
CA TYR A 33 -1.73 -13.95 -1.59
C TYR A 33 -1.84 -13.82 -0.06
N ALA A 34 -0.81 -14.26 0.67
CA ALA A 34 -0.73 -14.12 2.12
C ALA A 34 -0.31 -12.69 2.51
N ALA A 35 -1.08 -11.69 2.08
CA ALA A 35 -0.86 -10.30 2.45
C ALA A 35 -1.37 -10.01 3.87
N ALA A 36 -0.63 -9.21 4.63
CA ALA A 36 -1.04 -8.71 5.96
C ALA A 36 -2.22 -7.72 5.88
N GLY A 37 -2.42 -7.07 4.74
CA GLY A 37 -3.55 -6.18 4.49
C GLY A 37 -3.70 -5.81 3.02
N ILE A 38 -4.87 -5.29 2.67
CA ILE A 38 -5.24 -4.86 1.32
C ILE A 38 -5.48 -3.35 1.33
N ILE A 39 -4.85 -2.63 0.40
CA ILE A 39 -5.08 -1.19 0.22
C ILE A 39 -5.62 -0.96 -1.18
N VAL A 40 -6.75 -0.25 -1.26
CA VAL A 40 -7.35 0.17 -2.53
C VAL A 40 -7.58 1.68 -2.54
N THR A 41 -7.62 2.27 -3.72
CA THR A 41 -8.05 3.66 -3.91
C THR A 41 -9.51 3.69 -4.39
N THR A 42 -10.27 4.74 -4.03
CA THR A 42 -11.67 4.90 -4.46
C THR A 42 -11.83 5.49 -5.86
N GLU A 43 -10.80 5.42 -6.71
CA GLU A 43 -10.80 6.04 -8.04
C GLU A 43 -11.89 5.47 -8.97
N CYS A 44 -12.38 4.25 -8.69
CA CYS A 44 -13.54 3.72 -9.38
C CYS A 44 -14.42 2.88 -8.46
N ASP A 45 -15.71 2.84 -8.76
CA ASP A 45 -16.70 2.07 -7.99
C ASP A 45 -16.40 0.57 -7.96
N GLN A 46 -15.69 0.07 -8.98
CA GLN A 46 -15.24 -1.31 -9.04
C GLN A 46 -14.25 -1.63 -7.92
N MET A 47 -13.30 -0.75 -7.62
CA MET A 47 -12.36 -0.93 -6.50
C MET A 47 -13.02 -0.69 -5.14
N ARG A 48 -14.04 0.19 -5.07
CA ARG A 48 -14.87 0.33 -3.87
C ARG A 48 -15.60 -0.98 -3.54
N ARG A 49 -16.12 -1.67 -4.56
CA ARG A 49 -16.76 -2.98 -4.42
C ARG A 49 -15.78 -4.06 -3.98
N VAL A 50 -14.56 -4.07 -4.52
CA VAL A 50 -13.48 -4.97 -4.06
C VAL A 50 -13.24 -4.82 -2.56
N ARG A 51 -13.22 -3.59 -2.03
CA ARG A 51 -13.06 -3.36 -0.59
C ARG A 51 -14.21 -3.93 0.23
N ALA A 52 -15.45 -3.73 -0.21
CA ALA A 52 -16.64 -4.24 0.48
C ALA A 52 -16.59 -5.77 0.60
N VAL A 53 -16.21 -6.46 -0.48
CA VAL A 53 -16.03 -7.92 -0.49
C VAL A 53 -14.83 -8.33 0.37
N SER A 54 -13.74 -7.58 0.34
CA SER A 54 -12.54 -7.87 1.14
C SER A 54 -12.78 -7.71 2.65
N GLY A 55 -13.66 -6.78 3.06
CA GLY A 55 -14.04 -6.61 4.47
C GLY A 55 -14.84 -7.78 5.05
N ALA A 56 -15.43 -8.62 4.19
CA ALA A 56 -16.03 -9.89 4.61
C ALA A 56 -14.98 -11.01 4.80
N SER A 57 -13.71 -10.76 4.43
CA SER A 57 -12.60 -11.64 4.75
C SER A 57 -11.94 -11.23 6.07
N SER A 58 -11.20 -12.14 6.70
CA SER A 58 -10.42 -11.85 7.92
C SER A 58 -9.23 -10.89 7.71
N ARG A 59 -9.01 -10.40 6.48
CA ARG A 59 -7.89 -9.52 6.15
C ARG A 59 -8.23 -8.05 6.37
N ALA A 60 -7.32 -7.32 6.99
CA ALA A 60 -7.43 -5.88 7.16
C ALA A 60 -7.46 -5.18 5.79
N ALA A 61 -8.46 -4.32 5.55
CA ALA A 61 -8.65 -3.63 4.28
C ALA A 61 -8.85 -2.12 4.46
N LEU A 62 -8.02 -1.31 3.80
CA LEU A 62 -8.11 0.14 3.77
C LEU A 62 -8.55 0.62 2.38
N SER A 63 -9.49 1.54 2.37
CA SER A 63 -9.79 2.36 1.19
C SER A 63 -9.23 3.75 1.39
N ARG A 64 -8.52 4.28 0.39
CA ARG A 64 -7.99 5.63 0.37
C ARG A 64 -8.82 6.52 -0.54
N HIS A 65 -9.23 7.68 -0.03
CA HIS A 65 -9.84 8.72 -0.85
C HIS A 65 -8.72 9.61 -1.39
N VAL A 66 -8.58 9.64 -2.70
CA VAL A 66 -7.68 10.56 -3.37
C VAL A 66 -8.58 11.68 -3.93
N PRO A 67 -8.28 12.95 -3.64
CA PRO A 67 -9.04 14.05 -4.20
C PRO A 67 -9.02 14.02 -5.73
N ALA A 68 -10.18 14.25 -6.37
CA ALA A 68 -10.25 14.33 -7.83
C ALA A 68 -9.47 15.52 -8.41
N THR A 69 -9.27 16.58 -7.60
CA THR A 69 -8.47 17.75 -7.94
C THR A 69 -7.49 18.05 -6.82
N TRP A 70 -6.31 18.58 -7.14
CA TRP A 70 -5.26 18.88 -6.16
C TRP A 70 -5.13 20.38 -5.86
N GLU A 71 -5.63 21.26 -6.74
CA GLU A 71 -5.32 22.69 -6.75
C GLU A 71 -5.83 23.49 -5.53
N THR A 72 -6.71 22.90 -4.72
CA THR A 72 -7.29 23.60 -3.57
C THR A 72 -6.57 23.27 -2.25
N PRO A 73 -6.46 24.23 -1.32
CA PRO A 73 -5.97 23.95 0.03
C PRO A 73 -6.77 22.87 0.76
N ALA A 74 -8.06 22.73 0.46
CA ALA A 74 -8.91 21.67 1.02
C ALA A 74 -8.48 20.28 0.52
N SER A 75 -8.21 20.14 -0.78
CA SER A 75 -7.68 18.90 -1.36
C SER A 75 -6.34 18.50 -0.75
N HIS A 76 -5.44 19.47 -0.51
CA HIS A 76 -4.17 19.22 0.17
C HIS A 76 -4.35 18.70 1.61
N ARG A 77 -5.27 19.31 2.38
CA ARG A 77 -5.59 18.84 3.74
C ARG A 77 -6.17 17.43 3.73
N LEU A 78 -7.14 17.18 2.86
CA LEU A 78 -7.74 15.85 2.70
C LEU A 78 -6.67 14.80 2.37
N TYR A 79 -5.80 15.09 1.41
CA TYR A 79 -4.71 14.19 1.02
C TYR A 79 -3.75 13.86 2.17
N ARG A 80 -3.37 14.87 2.96
CA ARG A 80 -2.51 14.69 4.15
C ARG A 80 -3.21 13.84 5.21
N ASP A 81 -4.48 14.08 5.47
CA ASP A 81 -5.23 13.36 6.50
C ASP A 81 -5.45 11.88 6.08
N GLU A 82 -5.61 11.63 4.77
CA GLU A 82 -5.65 10.30 4.18
C GLU A 82 -4.29 9.57 4.27
N LEU A 83 -3.17 10.28 4.10
CA LEU A 83 -1.83 9.73 4.36
C LEU A 83 -1.63 9.36 5.84
N ALA A 84 -2.11 10.21 6.76
CA ALA A 84 -2.06 9.90 8.19
C ALA A 84 -2.92 8.67 8.54
N ARG A 85 -4.09 8.52 7.91
CA ARG A 85 -4.91 7.29 8.07
C ARG A 85 -4.21 6.06 7.52
N LEU A 86 -3.57 6.17 6.36
CA LEU A 86 -2.77 5.09 5.79
C LEU A 86 -1.62 4.67 6.72
N SER A 87 -0.89 5.64 7.30
CA SER A 87 0.18 5.35 8.25
C SER A 87 -0.31 4.57 9.47
N ARG A 88 -1.44 4.96 10.07
CA ARG A 88 -2.04 4.24 11.21
C ARG A 88 -2.50 2.83 10.83
N PHE A 89 -3.08 2.68 9.65
CA PHE A 89 -3.47 1.37 9.13
C PHE A 89 -2.26 0.45 8.95
N LEU A 90 -1.19 0.94 8.30
CA LEU A 90 0.04 0.16 8.12
C LEU A 90 0.64 -0.25 9.47
N ALA A 91 0.65 0.65 10.46
CA ALA A 91 1.09 0.32 11.81
C ALA A 91 0.22 -0.76 12.47
N SER A 92 -1.11 -0.70 12.29
CA SER A 92 -2.04 -1.69 12.87
C SER A 92 -1.86 -3.11 12.32
N ILE A 93 -1.24 -3.27 11.14
CA ILE A 93 -0.95 -4.57 10.52
C ILE A 93 0.53 -4.97 10.63
N GLY A 94 1.28 -4.34 11.55
CA GLY A 94 2.68 -4.68 11.84
C GLY A 94 3.74 -3.87 11.09
N GLY A 95 3.34 -2.83 10.33
CA GLY A 95 4.26 -1.89 9.72
C GLY A 95 4.92 -0.95 10.75
N THR A 96 6.11 -0.47 10.45
CA THR A 96 6.82 0.53 11.25
C THR A 96 6.98 1.83 10.46
N ALA A 97 6.87 2.97 11.13
CA ALA A 97 7.15 4.25 10.49
C ALA A 97 8.64 4.30 10.09
N PRO A 98 8.97 4.58 8.81
CA PRO A 98 10.35 4.76 8.41
C PRO A 98 10.91 6.06 9.02
N CYS A 99 12.22 6.10 9.27
CA CYS A 99 12.86 7.36 9.61
C CYS A 99 12.80 8.34 8.43
N LYS A 100 12.89 9.65 8.73
CA LYS A 100 12.74 10.71 7.72
C LYS A 100 13.76 10.57 6.57
N THR A 101 15.00 10.23 6.89
CA THR A 101 16.07 10.05 5.90
C THR A 101 15.77 8.89 4.96
N THR A 102 15.41 7.72 5.49
CA THR A 102 15.04 6.57 4.68
C THR A 102 13.78 6.80 3.85
N LEU A 103 12.80 7.55 4.38
CA LEU A 103 11.63 7.94 3.59
C LEU A 103 12.02 8.81 2.39
N ILE A 104 12.92 9.78 2.59
CA ILE A 104 13.43 10.62 1.49
C ILE A 104 14.18 9.78 0.46
N GLU A 105 15.03 8.85 0.89
CA GLU A 105 15.75 7.93 0.01
C GLU A 105 14.79 7.08 -0.83
N ILE A 106 13.78 6.47 -0.20
CA ILE A 106 12.72 5.71 -0.88
C ILE A 106 12.01 6.57 -1.92
N MET A 107 11.62 7.80 -1.55
CA MET A 107 10.90 8.70 -2.44
C MET A 107 11.75 9.10 -3.65
N ASN A 108 13.03 9.40 -3.44
CA ASN A 108 13.96 9.77 -4.50
C ASN A 108 14.25 8.60 -5.44
N ASP A 109 14.50 7.41 -4.91
CA ASP A 109 14.72 6.20 -5.70
C ASP A 109 13.46 5.84 -6.52
N TYR A 110 12.27 5.92 -5.91
CA TYR A 110 11.03 5.73 -6.65
C TYR A 110 10.85 6.76 -7.78
N GLU A 111 11.14 8.04 -7.50
CA GLU A 111 11.04 9.11 -8.50
C GLU A 111 12.05 8.93 -9.63
N GLN A 112 13.29 8.53 -9.34
CA GLN A 112 14.30 8.23 -10.37
C GLN A 112 13.84 7.09 -11.29
N ARG A 113 13.35 6.00 -10.70
CA ARG A 113 12.80 4.86 -11.46
C ARG A 113 11.59 5.26 -12.28
N ARG A 114 10.70 6.10 -11.73
CA ARG A 114 9.53 6.62 -12.43
C ARG A 114 9.95 7.46 -13.63
N ARG A 115 10.92 8.38 -13.47
CA ARG A 115 11.45 9.19 -14.58
C ARG A 115 12.09 8.34 -15.67
N ALA A 116 12.92 7.36 -15.30
CA ALA A 116 13.53 6.44 -16.26
C ALA A 116 12.50 5.61 -17.02
N PHE A 117 11.42 5.19 -16.36
CA PHE A 117 10.30 4.54 -17.03
C PHE A 117 9.62 5.50 -18.01
N HIS A 118 9.30 6.73 -17.57
CA HIS A 118 8.64 7.73 -18.42
C HIS A 118 9.48 8.22 -19.61
N SER A 119 10.82 8.16 -19.53
CA SER A 119 11.67 8.57 -20.67
C SER A 119 11.63 7.59 -21.84
N ILE A 120 11.19 6.34 -21.62
CA ILE A 120 11.16 5.31 -22.68
C ILE A 120 9.75 4.93 -23.13
N VAL A 121 8.71 5.18 -22.31
CA VAL A 121 7.36 4.63 -22.57
C VAL A 121 6.71 5.11 -23.86
N ALA A 122 7.01 6.33 -24.32
CA ALA A 122 6.47 6.85 -25.58
C ALA A 122 6.97 6.09 -26.81
N LEU A 123 8.09 5.36 -26.67
CA LEU A 123 8.74 4.60 -27.73
C LEU A 123 8.39 3.10 -27.67
N LEU A 124 7.68 2.65 -26.63
CA LEU A 124 7.36 1.24 -26.45
C LEU A 124 6.10 0.85 -27.25
N PRO A 125 6.14 -0.23 -28.03
CA PRO A 125 4.93 -0.86 -28.53
C PRO A 125 3.99 -1.24 -27.38
N ALA A 126 2.67 -1.26 -27.64
CA ALA A 126 1.65 -1.45 -26.62
C ALA A 126 1.89 -2.69 -25.73
N ARG A 127 2.30 -3.82 -26.31
CA ARG A 127 2.60 -5.06 -25.57
C ARG A 127 3.76 -4.89 -24.60
N ASP A 128 4.82 -4.23 -25.04
CA ASP A 128 6.04 -4.04 -24.25
C ASP A 128 5.84 -2.96 -23.20
N TYR A 129 5.03 -1.94 -23.47
CA TYR A 129 4.56 -0.99 -22.47
C TYR A 129 3.85 -1.70 -21.31
N VAL A 130 2.89 -2.60 -21.59
CA VAL A 130 2.18 -3.34 -20.54
C VAL A 130 3.14 -4.19 -19.71
N ARG A 131 4.08 -4.90 -20.37
CA ARG A 131 5.11 -5.69 -19.69
C ARG A 131 6.00 -4.83 -18.80
N ALA A 132 6.50 -3.71 -19.33
CA ALA A 132 7.35 -2.79 -18.61
C ALA A 132 6.60 -2.17 -17.41
N ARG A 133 5.30 -1.85 -17.57
CA ARG A 133 4.45 -1.34 -16.48
C ARG A 133 4.28 -2.38 -15.37
N VAL A 134 4.05 -3.65 -15.70
CA VAL A 134 3.97 -4.74 -14.72
C VAL A 134 5.31 -4.93 -13.99
N ALA A 135 6.43 -4.91 -14.74
CA ALA A 135 7.76 -5.02 -14.16
C ALA A 135 8.09 -3.87 -13.20
N PHE A 136 7.75 -2.63 -13.58
CA PHE A 136 7.87 -1.44 -12.73
C PHE A 136 7.09 -1.62 -11.42
N THR A 137 5.82 -2.04 -11.50
CA THR A 137 4.96 -2.23 -10.32
C THR A 137 5.45 -3.38 -9.42
N ARG A 138 5.94 -4.49 -9.98
CA ARG A 138 6.51 -5.60 -9.17
C ARG A 138 7.81 -5.20 -8.47
N ARG A 139 8.64 -4.37 -9.11
CA ARG A 139 9.92 -3.91 -8.57
C ARG A 139 9.78 -2.75 -7.58
N ALA A 140 8.57 -2.22 -7.39
CA ALA A 140 8.25 -1.31 -6.29
C ALA A 140 8.18 -2.01 -4.92
N GLN A 141 8.49 -3.32 -4.83
CA GLN A 141 8.79 -3.99 -3.57
C GLN A 141 10.10 -3.41 -3.00
N PHE A 142 9.99 -2.55 -2.00
CA PHE A 142 11.14 -2.06 -1.25
C PHE A 142 11.64 -3.18 -0.33
N ALA A 143 12.94 -3.47 -0.35
CA ALA A 143 13.54 -4.45 0.56
C ALA A 143 13.24 -4.01 2.01
N ALA A 144 12.80 -4.94 2.86
CA ALA A 144 12.36 -4.67 4.23
C ALA A 144 13.51 -4.32 5.21
N THR A 145 14.70 -3.99 4.71
CA THR A 145 15.88 -3.83 5.56
C THR A 145 15.96 -2.42 6.15
N GLY A 146 15.66 -2.33 7.45
CA GLY A 146 16.28 -1.31 8.30
C GLY A 146 15.47 -0.02 8.56
N TYR A 147 14.14 -0.03 8.42
CA TYR A 147 13.29 1.16 8.62
C TYR A 147 13.20 1.67 10.07
N ALA A 148 13.81 0.97 11.03
CA ALA A 148 13.85 1.42 12.41
C ALA A 148 14.73 2.66 12.50
N CYS A 149 14.11 3.80 12.86
CA CYS A 149 14.86 4.93 13.37
C CYS A 149 15.69 4.43 14.56
N PRO A 150 16.99 4.75 14.66
CA PRO A 150 17.68 4.65 15.93
C PRO A 150 16.80 5.37 16.95
N THR A 151 16.22 4.63 17.89
CA THR A 151 15.52 5.23 19.02
C THR A 151 16.48 6.20 19.68
N ASP A 152 16.01 7.38 20.07
CA ASP A 152 16.68 8.28 21.02
C ASP A 152 17.05 7.49 22.29
N ARG A 153 18.17 6.78 22.27
CA ARG A 153 18.89 6.27 23.43
C ARG A 153 20.03 7.23 23.68
N GLN A 154 19.72 8.45 24.10
CA GLN A 154 20.70 9.35 24.73
C GLN A 154 20.02 10.53 25.44
N THR A 155 19.35 10.23 26.55
CA THR A 155 19.41 11.07 27.76
C THR A 155 19.82 10.20 28.95
N ALA A 156 20.96 9.54 28.81
CA ALA A 156 21.79 9.17 29.96
C ALA A 156 22.90 10.23 30.08
N GLY A 157 22.56 11.39 30.63
CA GLY A 157 23.53 12.33 31.22
C GLY A 157 23.30 12.29 32.72
N ALA A 158 24.14 11.59 33.49
CA ALA A 158 25.34 12.19 34.08
C ALA A 158 24.99 13.42 34.94
N GLY A 159 24.52 13.17 36.16
CA GLY A 159 24.44 14.13 37.25
C GLY A 159 25.12 13.56 38.50
N GLY A 160 26.40 13.20 38.36
CA GLY A 160 27.24 12.80 39.49
C GLY A 160 28.11 13.97 39.97
N ARG A 161 28.13 14.12 41.31
CA ARG A 161 29.02 14.91 42.20
C ARG A 161 28.62 16.39 42.39
N ALA A 162 28.70 16.98 43.59
CA ALA A 162 29.47 16.66 44.80
C ALA A 162 28.81 17.25 46.07
N ALA A 163 29.04 16.62 47.23
CA ALA A 163 29.15 17.34 48.52
C ALA A 163 30.49 18.09 48.52
N PRO A 164 30.57 19.33 49.05
CA PRO A 164 30.93 19.56 50.47
C PRO A 164 30.19 20.81 51.04
N VAL A 165 30.16 21.22 52.31
CA VAL A 165 30.86 20.99 53.60
C VAL A 165 29.78 20.93 54.68
#